data_AF-A0A9D6UZL3-F1
#
_entry.id   AF-A0A9D6UZL3-F1
#
_cell.length_a   1.000
_cell.length_b   1.000
_cell.length_c   1.000
_cell.angle_alpha   90.00
_cell.angle_beta   90.00
_cell.angle_gamma   90.00
#
_symmetry.space_group_name_H-M   'P 1'
#
loop_
_entity.id
_entity.type
_entity.pdbx_description
1 polymer ?
#
loop_
_entity_poly.entity_id
_entity_poly.type
_entity_poly.pdbx_seq_one_letter_code
_entity_poly.pdbx_strand_id
1 'polypeptide(L)'
;MTLRKIWFIRSCLAAMALMFLNFAEGSYNACVTPPMVGIGAKPNVMIVMDHSGSMQFPAYIPGNFVRYYANGSHVADCDSRDGEPALEQYKSYDPIVSFYGYFESDVYYVYNTADLKNPYFETSANPPVSPVKFTASSSKASAGIWFTAAGHNFKTGDVVAFFNLTSHTAMNSKNGRAFRVEEVSGDRFRVNYQWNGVPDQDTGSVIKRVIGEVRTGLSGNILNFVTTSRIDASLKSLIGGKADCTGENCFLRSQGSRRYFRENSNIDAGFYVRPGTIENPENFDTGDYYSKDVFLTIEPVVKGKLDERDPLSTGRTQDGLPERRTEVWYFTLKESRTVTIKVESSAFSPSLYLFQGQRPGAPYISKSANSVVSGKAVMTSLLTPGTYSVEVTSDAGTSSQGAYAVLANVDLQSDAHPSHNASKPKIGAMADARVRLKVPKSARSGIVQDTFDKIRYGFMYYKGEQEKDHGKILVGCENGDLARLVDAIQGMPGATGSYSQAIYPYGATPTGTALSEAYSYFTQTQSPRNPDFVALGTSKDPYYDSAGAVSCRRSYVLLVSDGQWNSGGDPVVDALRLRRESSGSEDLRPDMSGLQYAKTLSFYSFGEEVGRRSM
;
A
#
# COMPACT_ATOMS: atom_id res chain seq x y z
N MET A 1 -18.38 69.75 15.58
CA MET A 1 -18.01 68.53 16.34
C MET A 1 -17.78 68.93 17.79
N THR A 2 -18.71 68.57 18.67
CA THR A 2 -18.87 69.13 20.03
C THR A 2 -17.76 68.69 20.98
N LEU A 3 -17.29 69.58 21.87
CA LEU A 3 -16.20 69.34 22.84
C LEU A 3 -16.33 68.01 23.63
N ARG A 4 -17.55 67.50 23.84
CA ARG A 4 -17.81 66.19 24.47
C ARG A 4 -17.24 64.99 23.69
N LYS A 5 -17.18 65.03 22.36
CA LYS A 5 -16.61 63.93 21.55
C LYS A 5 -15.07 63.89 21.62
N ILE A 6 -14.42 65.04 21.78
CA ILE A 6 -12.95 65.14 21.91
C ILE A 6 -12.50 64.62 23.28
N TRP A 7 -13.29 64.86 24.34
CA TRP A 7 -13.01 64.35 25.69
C TRP A 7 -13.13 62.83 25.81
N PHE A 8 -14.12 62.24 25.12
CA PHE A 8 -14.31 60.79 25.11
C PHE A 8 -13.20 60.07 24.34
N ILE A 9 -12.78 60.60 23.19
CA ILE A 9 -11.68 60.03 22.40
C ILE A 9 -10.34 60.15 23.15
N ARG A 10 -10.07 61.28 23.81
CA ARG A 10 -8.86 61.44 24.65
C ARG A 10 -8.87 60.54 25.88
N SER A 11 -10.03 60.29 26.49
CA SER A 11 -10.14 59.35 27.62
C SER A 11 -9.96 57.89 27.18
N CYS A 12 -10.47 57.49 26.01
CA CYS A 12 -10.23 56.15 25.47
C CYS A 12 -8.77 55.95 25.03
N LEU A 13 -8.13 56.95 24.44
CA LEU A 13 -6.70 56.90 24.08
C LEU A 13 -5.80 56.88 25.32
N ALA A 14 -6.14 57.63 26.37
CA ALA A 14 -5.42 57.58 27.65
C ALA A 14 -5.63 56.25 28.39
N ALA A 15 -6.84 55.68 28.33
CA ALA A 15 -7.12 54.35 28.91
C ALA A 15 -6.43 53.22 28.12
N MET A 16 -6.36 53.30 26.79
CA MET A 16 -5.55 52.36 25.99
C MET A 16 -4.06 52.53 26.28
N ALA A 17 -3.55 53.77 26.37
CA ALA A 17 -2.14 54.02 26.70
C ALA A 17 -1.77 53.56 28.12
N LEU A 18 -2.70 53.61 29.09
CA LEU A 18 -2.48 53.07 30.44
C LEU A 18 -2.52 51.54 30.50
N MET A 19 -3.20 50.85 29.57
CA MET A 19 -3.17 49.37 29.50
C MET A 19 -1.89 48.81 28.88
N PHE A 20 -1.04 49.65 28.27
CA PHE A 20 0.29 49.28 27.80
C PHE A 20 1.39 49.50 28.85
N LEU A 21 1.05 49.86 30.09
CA LEU A 21 2.02 50.00 31.17
C LEU A 21 2.42 48.62 31.72
N ASN A 22 3.59 48.16 31.26
CA ASN A 22 4.49 47.23 31.94
C ASN A 22 3.83 45.99 32.55
N PHE A 23 3.34 45.08 31.72
CA PHE A 23 3.64 43.69 32.04
C PHE A 23 5.15 43.57 31.92
N ALA A 24 5.85 43.51 33.05
CA ALA A 24 7.19 42.94 33.04
C ALA A 24 7.03 41.56 32.39
N GLU A 25 7.54 41.40 31.17
CA GLU A 25 7.62 40.11 30.51
C GLU A 25 8.47 39.22 31.40
N GLY A 26 7.83 38.53 32.34
CA GLY A 26 8.45 37.46 33.07
C GLY A 26 8.96 36.49 32.01
N SER A 27 10.27 36.25 32.01
CA SER A 27 10.90 35.35 31.04
C SER A 27 10.10 34.05 30.99
N TYR A 28 9.42 33.81 29.86
CA TYR A 28 8.61 32.62 29.67
C TYR A 28 9.53 31.41 29.71
N ASN A 29 9.38 30.59 30.75
CA ASN A 29 10.11 29.34 30.87
C ASN A 29 9.16 28.18 30.55
N ALA A 30 9.32 27.65 29.34
CA ALA A 30 8.53 26.53 28.82
C ALA A 30 8.67 25.24 29.65
N CYS A 31 9.67 25.17 30.54
CA CYS A 31 9.99 23.99 31.36
C CYS A 31 9.26 23.93 32.71
N VAL A 32 8.72 25.05 33.18
CA VAL A 32 8.04 25.14 34.47
C VAL A 32 6.56 25.48 34.33
N THR A 33 6.10 25.74 33.11
CA THR A 33 4.69 26.02 32.82
C THR A 33 3.92 24.70 32.79
N PRO A 34 2.92 24.49 33.67
CA PRO A 34 2.10 23.28 33.63
C PRO A 34 1.43 23.16 32.25
N PRO A 35 1.24 21.94 31.72
CA PRO A 35 0.59 21.73 30.42
C PRO A 35 -0.81 22.34 30.29
N MET A 36 -1.43 22.68 31.43
CA MET A 36 -2.75 23.30 31.52
C MET A 36 -2.73 24.83 31.36
N VAL A 37 -1.59 25.49 31.63
CA VAL A 37 -1.45 26.96 31.67
C VAL A 37 -0.72 27.49 30.42
N GLY A 38 -0.03 26.62 29.69
CA GLY A 38 0.59 26.91 28.41
C GLY A 38 0.92 25.63 27.65
N ILE A 39 1.17 25.76 26.35
CA ILE A 39 1.68 24.65 25.54
C ILE A 39 3.12 24.43 26.01
N GLY A 40 3.34 23.45 26.88
CA GLY A 40 4.68 23.01 27.28
C GLY A 40 5.54 22.78 26.03
N ALA A 41 6.87 22.91 26.18
CA ALA A 41 7.79 22.80 25.05
C ALA A 41 7.47 21.59 24.16
N LYS A 42 7.07 21.84 22.91
CA LYS A 42 6.76 20.78 21.93
C LYS A 42 7.94 19.82 21.83
N PRO A 43 7.73 18.49 21.92
CA PRO A 43 8.81 17.54 21.80
C PRO A 43 9.35 17.50 20.37
N ASN A 44 10.63 17.19 20.22
CA ASN A 44 11.25 16.91 18.93
C ASN A 44 11.01 15.46 18.54
N VAL A 45 10.63 15.21 17.29
CA VAL A 45 10.56 13.87 16.70
C VAL A 45 11.31 13.90 15.38
N MET A 46 12.49 13.28 15.33
CA MET A 46 13.21 13.04 14.09
C MET A 46 12.72 11.73 13.49
N ILE A 47 11.98 11.79 12.38
CA ILE A 47 11.61 10.61 11.61
C ILE A 47 12.85 10.16 10.82
N VAL A 48 13.35 8.96 11.10
CA VAL A 48 14.48 8.34 10.40
C VAL A 48 13.92 7.19 9.57
N MET A 49 13.73 7.42 8.28
CA MET A 49 12.96 6.53 7.42
C MET A 49 13.83 5.78 6.42
N ASP A 50 13.68 4.47 6.44
CA ASP A 50 14.30 3.55 5.51
C ASP A 50 13.82 3.78 4.07
N HIS A 51 14.77 4.05 3.18
CA HIS A 51 14.61 4.06 1.74
C HIS A 51 15.62 3.10 1.09
N SER A 52 15.99 2.01 1.76
CA SER A 52 16.69 0.89 1.13
C SER A 52 15.80 0.21 0.10
N GLY A 53 16.39 -0.58 -0.80
CA GLY A 53 15.59 -1.18 -1.87
C GLY A 53 14.67 -2.31 -1.40
N SER A 54 14.87 -2.90 -0.21
CA SER A 54 13.91 -3.85 0.38
C SER A 54 12.58 -3.20 0.75
N MET A 55 12.54 -1.88 0.91
CA MET A 55 11.30 -1.13 1.09
C MET A 55 10.41 -1.11 -0.17
N GLN A 56 10.95 -1.46 -1.35
CA GLN A 56 10.14 -1.68 -2.55
C GLN A 56 9.34 -2.99 -2.52
N PHE A 57 9.72 -3.93 -1.65
CA PHE A 57 9.17 -5.28 -1.67
C PHE A 57 7.69 -5.27 -1.26
N PRO A 58 6.90 -6.26 -1.71
CA PRO A 58 5.54 -6.43 -1.24
C PRO A 58 5.47 -6.52 0.29
N ALA A 59 4.46 -5.89 0.89
CA ALA A 59 4.27 -5.86 2.34
C ALA A 59 3.77 -7.20 2.90
N TYR A 60 2.96 -7.93 2.13
CA TYR A 60 2.22 -9.10 2.62
C TYR A 60 2.66 -10.42 2.00
N ILE A 61 3.40 -10.32 0.90
CA ILE A 61 3.89 -11.45 0.13
C ILE A 61 5.42 -11.46 0.32
N PRO A 62 6.02 -12.61 0.67
CA PRO A 62 7.48 -12.75 0.65
C PRO A 62 8.02 -12.30 -0.71
N GLY A 63 8.99 -11.38 -0.71
CA GLY A 63 9.67 -10.97 -1.93
C GLY A 63 10.98 -11.74 -2.06
N ASN A 64 11.08 -12.65 -3.04
CA ASN A 64 12.41 -13.19 -3.36
C ASN A 64 13.08 -12.20 -4.30
N PHE A 65 13.88 -11.32 -3.71
CA PHE A 65 14.71 -10.39 -4.45
C PHE A 65 15.69 -11.13 -5.35
N VAL A 66 15.66 -10.81 -6.65
CA VAL A 66 16.58 -11.37 -7.64
C VAL A 66 17.69 -10.37 -7.93
N ARG A 67 17.32 -9.14 -8.27
CA ARG A 67 18.24 -8.05 -8.64
C ARG A 67 17.50 -6.72 -8.71
N TYR A 68 18.25 -5.64 -8.93
CA TYR A 68 17.71 -4.40 -9.47
C TYR A 68 17.99 -4.34 -10.97
N TYR A 69 17.13 -3.65 -11.71
CA TYR A 69 17.39 -3.40 -13.13
C TYR A 69 18.53 -2.38 -13.32
N ALA A 70 19.52 -2.76 -14.12
CA ALA A 70 20.83 -2.10 -14.19
C ALA A 70 20.82 -0.78 -14.99
N ASN A 71 19.81 -0.50 -15.82
CA ASN A 71 19.79 0.70 -16.68
C ASN A 71 19.21 1.94 -15.96
N GLY A 72 19.51 2.08 -14.67
CA GLY A 72 19.13 3.26 -13.88
C GLY A 72 17.65 3.34 -13.49
N SER A 73 16.85 2.30 -13.71
CA SER A 73 15.45 2.31 -13.26
C SER A 73 15.30 2.10 -11.76
N HIS A 74 16.31 1.49 -11.13
CA HIS A 74 16.35 1.18 -9.69
C HIS A 74 15.17 0.33 -9.20
N VAL A 75 14.39 -0.25 -10.12
CA VAL A 75 13.24 -1.11 -9.80
C VAL A 75 13.77 -2.45 -9.28
N ALA A 76 13.29 -2.85 -8.10
CA ALA A 76 13.52 -4.18 -7.58
C ALA A 76 12.75 -5.21 -8.42
N ASP A 77 13.42 -6.30 -8.77
CA ASP A 77 12.83 -7.48 -9.38
C ASP A 77 12.62 -8.54 -8.28
N CYS A 78 11.38 -8.67 -7.83
CA CYS A 78 10.97 -9.68 -6.87
C CYS A 78 10.27 -10.79 -7.64
N ASP A 79 10.77 -12.02 -7.54
CA ASP A 79 10.08 -13.18 -8.09
C ASP A 79 9.90 -13.16 -9.61
N SER A 80 10.87 -12.64 -10.35
CA SER A 80 10.99 -12.98 -11.77
C SER A 80 12.42 -13.41 -12.08
N ARG A 81 12.59 -14.59 -12.66
CA ARG A 81 13.82 -14.92 -13.38
C ARG A 81 13.52 -14.68 -14.85
N ASP A 82 14.36 -13.90 -15.54
CA ASP A 82 14.19 -13.70 -16.98
C ASP A 82 14.13 -15.06 -17.69
N GLY A 83 13.09 -15.28 -18.47
CA GLY A 83 12.96 -16.46 -19.34
C GLY A 83 12.49 -17.75 -18.68
N GLU A 84 12.43 -17.82 -17.35
CA GLU A 84 11.76 -18.91 -16.62
C GLU A 84 10.45 -18.35 -16.05
N PRO A 85 9.32 -19.08 -16.12
CA PRO A 85 8.14 -18.67 -15.35
C PRO A 85 8.61 -18.51 -13.91
N ALA A 86 8.63 -17.25 -13.44
CA ALA A 86 8.78 -16.87 -12.04
C ALA A 86 8.33 -18.04 -11.18
N LEU A 87 9.23 -18.69 -10.44
CA LEU A 87 8.90 -19.86 -9.61
C LEU A 87 7.57 -19.57 -8.97
N GLU A 88 6.50 -20.23 -9.45
CA GLU A 88 5.15 -19.73 -9.23
C GLU A 88 4.88 -19.80 -7.75
N GLN A 89 4.98 -18.66 -7.09
CA GLN A 89 4.79 -18.64 -5.67
C GLN A 89 3.29 -18.63 -5.44
N TYR A 90 2.81 -19.75 -4.93
CA TYR A 90 1.48 -19.84 -4.38
C TYR A 90 1.46 -19.07 -3.06
N LYS A 91 0.61 -18.04 -3.01
CA LYS A 91 0.39 -17.23 -1.83
C LYS A 91 -1.09 -17.24 -1.52
N SER A 92 -1.42 -17.61 -0.30
CA SER A 92 -2.81 -17.65 0.13
C SER A 92 -3.25 -16.28 0.60
N TYR A 93 -4.30 -15.75 -0.04
CA TYR A 93 -5.03 -14.60 0.46
C TYR A 93 -5.94 -15.06 1.59
N ASP A 94 -5.87 -14.46 2.78
CA ASP A 94 -6.81 -14.73 3.87
C ASP A 94 -7.83 -13.58 3.99
N PRO A 95 -9.12 -13.78 3.64
CA PRO A 95 -10.14 -12.74 3.75
C PRO A 95 -10.41 -12.27 5.19
N ILE A 96 -9.98 -13.01 6.21
CA ILE A 96 -10.07 -12.62 7.62
C ILE A 96 -9.10 -11.49 7.95
N VAL A 97 -7.94 -11.44 7.29
CA VAL A 97 -6.91 -10.43 7.53
C VAL A 97 -7.31 -9.15 6.78
N SER A 98 -7.26 -8.00 7.46
CA SER A 98 -7.30 -6.71 6.76
C SER A 98 -5.89 -6.31 6.40
N PHE A 99 -5.57 -6.33 5.10
CA PHE A 99 -4.31 -5.83 4.58
C PHE A 99 -4.36 -4.31 4.53
N TYR A 100 -3.40 -3.66 5.17
CA TYR A 100 -3.28 -2.20 5.23
C TYR A 100 -2.60 -1.65 3.97
N GLY A 101 -2.99 -0.46 3.52
CA GLY A 101 -2.44 0.12 2.30
C GLY A 101 -3.22 1.36 1.87
N TYR A 102 -3.16 1.70 0.58
CA TYR A 102 -3.86 2.89 0.07
C TYR A 102 -5.36 2.69 0.00
N PHE A 103 -5.82 1.47 -0.24
CA PHE A 103 -7.24 1.14 -0.31
C PHE A 103 -7.78 0.88 1.10
N GLU A 104 -9.02 1.24 1.38
CA GLU A 104 -9.69 0.86 2.61
C GLU A 104 -10.18 -0.59 2.46
N SER A 105 -9.80 -1.49 3.37
CA SER A 105 -9.96 -2.94 3.16
C SER A 105 -11.41 -3.37 2.88
N ASP A 106 -12.37 -2.69 3.51
CA ASP A 106 -13.80 -3.03 3.42
C ASP A 106 -14.59 -2.11 2.48
N VAL A 107 -13.89 -1.33 1.65
CA VAL A 107 -14.47 -0.51 0.57
C VAL A 107 -14.19 -1.20 -0.77
N TYR A 108 -15.08 -1.00 -1.73
CA TYR A 108 -14.96 -1.57 -3.06
C TYR A 108 -14.62 -0.48 -4.06
N TYR A 109 -13.75 -0.80 -5.02
CA TYR A 109 -13.16 0.16 -5.95
C TYR A 109 -13.37 -0.27 -7.39
N VAL A 110 -13.82 0.66 -8.21
CA VAL A 110 -13.88 0.50 -9.67
C VAL A 110 -12.70 1.20 -10.31
N TYR A 111 -12.24 0.67 -11.44
CA TYR A 111 -11.18 1.30 -12.23
C TYR A 111 -11.80 2.25 -13.26
N ASN A 112 -11.58 3.54 -13.07
CA ASN A 112 -12.09 4.60 -13.94
C ASN A 112 -11.10 4.85 -15.08
N THR A 113 -11.57 4.66 -16.31
CA THR A 113 -10.82 4.89 -17.55
C THR A 113 -11.37 6.07 -18.36
N ALA A 114 -12.23 6.91 -17.77
CA ALA A 114 -12.79 8.08 -18.45
C ALA A 114 -11.71 9.11 -18.82
N ASP A 115 -10.70 9.27 -17.96
CA ASP A 115 -9.46 9.96 -18.31
C ASP A 115 -8.38 8.94 -18.68
N LEU A 116 -8.26 8.65 -19.99
CA LEU A 116 -7.27 7.69 -20.50
C LEU A 116 -5.81 8.11 -20.22
N LYS A 117 -5.55 9.40 -19.99
CA LYS A 117 -4.20 9.89 -19.64
C LYS A 117 -3.88 9.73 -18.16
N ASN A 118 -4.92 9.60 -17.34
CA ASN A 118 -4.76 9.42 -15.90
C ASN A 118 -5.85 8.51 -15.34
N PRO A 119 -5.92 7.23 -15.73
CA PRO A 119 -6.89 6.32 -15.14
C PRO A 119 -6.51 6.02 -13.69
N TYR A 120 -7.52 5.77 -12.88
CA TYR A 120 -7.39 5.59 -11.43
C TYR A 120 -8.50 4.70 -10.88
N PHE A 121 -8.27 4.15 -9.70
CA PHE A 121 -9.30 3.60 -8.86
C PHE A 121 -10.05 4.70 -8.12
N GLU A 122 -11.35 4.50 -7.98
CA GLU A 122 -12.22 5.29 -7.10
C GLU A 122 -13.24 4.37 -6.43
N THR A 123 -13.85 4.86 -5.34
CA THR A 123 -14.87 4.10 -4.62
C THR A 123 -16.05 3.78 -5.52
N SER A 124 -16.48 2.52 -5.54
CA SER A 124 -17.65 2.10 -6.31
C SER A 124 -18.92 2.77 -5.79
N ALA A 125 -19.68 3.39 -6.69
CA ALA A 125 -21.01 3.90 -6.38
C ALA A 125 -22.05 2.76 -6.19
N ASN A 126 -21.77 1.58 -6.74
CA ASN A 126 -22.65 0.40 -6.69
C ASN A 126 -21.84 -0.83 -6.24
N PRO A 127 -21.35 -0.85 -4.99
CA PRO A 127 -20.54 -1.95 -4.51
C PRO A 127 -21.35 -3.26 -4.48
N PRO A 128 -20.68 -4.43 -4.61
CA PRO A 128 -21.37 -5.72 -4.60
C PRO A 128 -22.07 -6.04 -3.27
N VAL A 129 -21.65 -5.38 -2.19
CA VAL A 129 -22.21 -5.47 -0.85
C VAL A 129 -22.11 -4.12 -0.15
N SER A 130 -23.06 -3.84 0.75
CA SER A 130 -23.11 -2.60 1.53
C SER A 130 -23.13 -2.92 3.04
N PRO A 131 -22.62 -2.02 3.90
CA PRO A 131 -22.73 -2.19 5.34
C PRO A 131 -24.20 -2.25 5.78
N VAL A 132 -24.52 -3.21 6.66
CA VAL A 132 -25.81 -3.34 7.34
C VAL A 132 -25.67 -2.79 8.76
N LYS A 133 -26.59 -1.92 9.18
CA LYS A 133 -26.60 -1.35 10.53
C LYS A 133 -27.09 -2.39 11.55
N PHE A 134 -26.57 -2.33 12.77
CA PHE A 134 -27.16 -3.10 13.86
C PHE A 134 -28.53 -2.51 14.23
N THR A 135 -29.45 -3.39 14.60
CA THR A 135 -30.83 -3.02 14.96
C THR A 135 -31.17 -3.35 16.41
N ALA A 136 -30.23 -3.96 17.13
CA ALA A 136 -30.30 -4.18 18.57
C ALA A 136 -28.89 -4.34 19.13
N SER A 137 -28.76 -4.19 20.45
CA SER A 137 -27.50 -4.41 21.14
C SER A 137 -27.00 -5.85 20.97
N SER A 138 -25.67 -6.01 20.95
CA SER A 138 -25.08 -7.35 20.92
C SER A 138 -25.38 -8.13 22.20
N SER A 139 -25.39 -9.46 22.13
CA SER A 139 -25.72 -10.32 23.27
C SER A 139 -24.78 -11.50 23.37
N LYS A 140 -24.56 -11.97 24.60
CA LYS A 140 -23.72 -13.14 24.87
C LYS A 140 -24.29 -14.41 24.23
N ALA A 141 -23.45 -15.19 23.55
CA ALA A 141 -23.75 -16.56 23.16
C ALA A 141 -23.12 -17.57 24.13
N SER A 142 -23.48 -18.86 24.02
CA SER A 142 -22.77 -19.95 24.71
C SER A 142 -21.29 -20.00 24.31
N ALA A 143 -21.01 -19.74 23.03
CA ALA A 143 -19.67 -19.50 22.48
C ALA A 143 -19.74 -18.37 21.44
N GLY A 144 -19.17 -17.20 21.76
CA GLY A 144 -19.15 -16.05 20.85
C GLY A 144 -20.13 -14.92 21.22
N ILE A 145 -20.43 -14.10 20.23
CA ILE A 145 -21.29 -12.92 20.36
C ILE A 145 -22.37 -12.98 19.28
N TRP A 146 -23.62 -12.76 19.68
CA TRP A 146 -24.73 -12.54 18.77
C TRP A 146 -24.88 -11.06 18.44
N PHE A 147 -24.94 -10.76 17.16
CA PHE A 147 -25.30 -9.44 16.62
C PHE A 147 -26.67 -9.52 15.95
N THR A 148 -27.41 -8.41 15.93
CA THR A 148 -28.71 -8.30 15.27
C THR A 148 -28.61 -7.20 14.23
N ALA A 149 -28.80 -7.52 12.95
CA ALA A 149 -28.72 -6.58 11.84
C ALA A 149 -29.81 -6.93 10.81
N ALA A 150 -30.99 -6.32 10.95
CA ALA A 150 -32.13 -6.64 10.09
C ALA A 150 -31.81 -6.44 8.60
N GLY A 151 -32.23 -7.38 7.77
CA GLY A 151 -32.03 -7.34 6.31
C GLY A 151 -30.65 -7.80 5.83
N HIS A 152 -29.80 -8.36 6.71
CA HIS A 152 -28.58 -9.00 6.26
C HIS A 152 -28.87 -10.28 5.44
N ASN A 153 -27.97 -10.65 4.52
CA ASN A 153 -28.04 -11.89 3.74
C ASN A 153 -26.90 -12.86 4.07
N PHE A 154 -26.34 -12.76 5.29
CA PHE A 154 -25.20 -13.56 5.71
C PHE A 154 -25.55 -15.05 5.82
N LYS A 155 -24.56 -15.89 5.58
CA LYS A 155 -24.61 -17.35 5.72
C LYS A 155 -23.49 -17.82 6.63
N THR A 156 -23.66 -18.97 7.28
CA THR A 156 -22.56 -19.65 7.98
C THR A 156 -21.37 -19.83 7.04
N GLY A 157 -20.19 -19.47 7.51
CA GLY A 157 -18.94 -19.47 6.75
C GLY A 157 -18.59 -18.13 6.08
N ASP A 158 -19.55 -17.20 5.93
CA ASP A 158 -19.27 -15.86 5.41
C ASP A 158 -18.27 -15.13 6.32
N VAL A 159 -17.44 -14.29 5.72
CA VAL A 159 -16.52 -13.41 6.45
C VAL A 159 -17.14 -12.02 6.53
N VAL A 160 -17.19 -11.45 7.73
CA VAL A 160 -17.79 -10.14 8.01
C VAL A 160 -16.85 -9.23 8.79
N ALA A 161 -16.85 -7.93 8.46
CA ALA A 161 -16.07 -6.91 9.14
C ALA A 161 -16.99 -5.93 9.88
N PHE A 162 -16.57 -5.52 11.08
CA PHE A 162 -17.38 -4.70 11.99
C PHE A 162 -16.89 -3.26 12.04
N PHE A 163 -17.80 -2.32 12.31
CA PHE A 163 -17.49 -0.90 12.44
C PHE A 163 -18.25 -0.30 13.61
N ASN A 164 -17.61 0.67 14.26
CA ASN A 164 -18.20 1.50 15.32
C ASN A 164 -18.86 0.71 16.46
N LEU A 165 -18.31 -0.47 16.79
CA LEU A 165 -18.62 -1.20 18.01
C LEU A 165 -18.21 -0.40 19.24
N THR A 166 -19.07 -0.35 20.26
CA THR A 166 -18.89 0.51 21.44
C THR A 166 -18.14 -0.19 22.57
N SER A 167 -18.30 -1.50 22.73
CA SER A 167 -17.66 -2.27 23.81
C SER A 167 -16.62 -3.25 23.29
N HIS A 168 -16.86 -3.90 22.14
CA HIS A 168 -15.91 -4.83 21.52
C HIS A 168 -15.07 -4.11 20.45
N THR A 169 -14.51 -2.94 20.79
CA THR A 169 -13.83 -2.05 19.83
C THR A 169 -12.68 -2.71 19.08
N ALA A 170 -12.02 -3.72 19.67
CA ALA A 170 -10.96 -4.52 19.06
C ALA A 170 -11.44 -5.35 17.85
N MET A 171 -12.75 -5.61 17.73
CA MET A 171 -13.33 -6.26 16.55
C MET A 171 -13.57 -5.30 15.38
N ASN A 172 -13.47 -3.98 15.59
CA ASN A 172 -13.63 -3.03 14.49
C ASN A 172 -12.56 -3.25 13.43
N SER A 173 -12.94 -3.16 12.16
CA SER A 173 -12.10 -3.58 11.03
C SER A 173 -10.82 -2.76 10.86
N LYS A 174 -10.84 -1.51 11.36
CA LYS A 174 -9.67 -0.65 11.51
C LYS A 174 -8.54 -1.26 12.35
N ASN A 175 -8.82 -2.30 13.13
CA ASN A 175 -7.82 -3.05 13.90
C ASN A 175 -7.38 -4.35 13.20
N GLY A 176 -7.52 -4.42 11.88
CA GLY A 176 -6.83 -5.45 11.10
C GLY A 176 -7.59 -6.77 10.89
N ARG A 177 -8.86 -6.90 11.31
CA ARG A 177 -9.56 -8.21 11.33
C ARG A 177 -11.01 -8.18 10.87
N ALA A 178 -11.42 -9.29 10.26
CA ALA A 178 -12.80 -9.71 10.05
C ALA A 178 -13.05 -11.04 10.79
N PHE A 179 -14.28 -11.54 10.75
CA PHE A 179 -14.70 -12.72 11.51
C PHE A 179 -15.57 -13.63 10.64
N ARG A 180 -15.47 -14.94 10.86
CA ARG A 180 -16.37 -15.90 10.23
C ARG A 180 -17.71 -15.91 10.97
N VAL A 181 -18.79 -15.92 10.20
CA VAL A 181 -20.15 -16.15 10.69
C VAL A 181 -20.28 -17.64 11.02
N GLU A 182 -20.48 -17.95 12.28
CA GLU A 182 -20.61 -19.32 12.78
C GLU A 182 -22.04 -19.82 12.67
N GLU A 183 -23.01 -18.94 12.88
CA GLU A 183 -24.43 -19.29 12.96
C GLU A 183 -25.29 -18.11 12.52
N VAL A 184 -26.45 -18.40 11.90
CA VAL A 184 -27.44 -17.41 11.48
C VAL A 184 -28.82 -17.86 11.95
N SER A 185 -29.58 -16.95 12.55
CA SER A 185 -30.95 -17.18 13.05
C SER A 185 -31.80 -15.92 12.83
N GLY A 186 -32.58 -15.90 11.74
CA GLY A 186 -33.32 -14.71 11.32
C GLY A 186 -32.41 -13.52 11.05
N ASP A 187 -32.70 -12.37 11.69
CA ASP A 187 -31.88 -11.15 11.62
C ASP A 187 -30.64 -11.18 12.52
N ARG A 188 -30.36 -12.31 13.17
CA ARG A 188 -29.23 -12.49 14.07
C ARG A 188 -28.17 -13.36 13.44
N PHE A 189 -26.92 -13.05 13.73
CA PHE A 189 -25.79 -13.87 13.36
C PHE A 189 -24.76 -13.90 14.50
N ARG A 190 -24.01 -15.00 14.58
CA ARG A 190 -23.02 -15.24 15.61
C ARG A 190 -21.63 -15.27 15.02
N VAL A 191 -20.67 -14.66 15.71
CA VAL A 191 -19.23 -14.80 15.42
C VAL A 191 -18.49 -15.28 16.65
N ASN A 192 -17.37 -16.00 16.43
CA ASN A 192 -16.53 -16.47 17.53
C ASN A 192 -15.61 -15.35 18.04
N TYR A 193 -16.04 -14.67 19.11
CA TYR A 193 -15.22 -13.69 19.85
C TYR A 193 -15.57 -13.72 21.35
N GLN A 194 -14.59 -13.39 22.20
CA GLN A 194 -14.80 -13.40 23.65
C GLN A 194 -15.73 -12.25 24.06
N TRP A 195 -16.84 -12.60 24.72
CA TRP A 195 -17.74 -11.64 25.34
C TRP A 195 -17.08 -10.97 26.55
N ASN A 196 -17.06 -9.63 26.60
CA ASN A 196 -16.43 -8.87 27.68
C ASN A 196 -17.39 -8.48 28.83
N GLY A 197 -18.66 -8.88 28.78
CA GLY A 197 -19.68 -8.53 29.77
C GLY A 197 -20.56 -7.34 29.38
N VAL A 198 -20.17 -6.53 28.40
CA VAL A 198 -20.83 -5.28 28.02
C VAL A 198 -21.34 -5.35 26.58
N PRO A 199 -22.66 -5.19 26.35
CA PRO A 199 -23.22 -5.09 25.01
C PRO A 199 -22.67 -3.94 24.18
N ASP A 200 -22.51 -4.18 22.88
CA ASP A 200 -22.36 -3.10 21.91
C ASP A 200 -23.72 -2.47 21.65
N GLN A 201 -23.74 -1.14 21.53
CA GLN A 201 -24.94 -0.41 21.13
C GLN A 201 -25.24 -0.62 19.64
N ASP A 202 -26.48 -0.33 19.24
CA ASP A 202 -26.98 -0.47 17.87
C ASP A 202 -26.43 0.59 16.89
N THR A 203 -25.47 1.41 17.31
CA THR A 203 -24.82 2.44 16.47
C THR A 203 -23.81 1.88 15.48
N GLY A 204 -23.41 0.62 15.65
CA GLY A 204 -22.42 -0.04 14.81
C GLY A 204 -22.97 -0.53 13.47
N SER A 205 -22.08 -1.11 12.66
CA SER A 205 -22.46 -1.78 11.43
C SER A 205 -21.55 -2.95 11.11
N VAL A 206 -22.00 -3.79 10.19
CA VAL A 206 -21.29 -4.99 9.71
C VAL A 206 -21.38 -5.05 8.20
N ILE A 207 -20.30 -5.45 7.53
CA ILE A 207 -20.30 -5.70 6.09
C ILE A 207 -19.78 -7.11 5.81
N LYS A 208 -20.38 -7.78 4.82
CA LYS A 208 -19.82 -9.01 4.27
C LYS A 208 -18.58 -8.69 3.44
N ARG A 209 -17.50 -9.44 3.61
CA ARG A 209 -16.35 -9.40 2.70
C ARG A 209 -16.59 -10.33 1.53
N VAL A 210 -16.58 -9.77 0.34
CA VAL A 210 -16.50 -10.51 -0.91
C VAL A 210 -15.29 -10.01 -1.70
N ILE A 211 -14.79 -10.82 -2.63
CA ILE A 211 -13.69 -10.44 -3.52
C ILE A 211 -14.11 -9.25 -4.39
N GLY A 212 -15.37 -9.27 -4.85
CA GLY A 212 -15.91 -8.30 -5.79
C GLY A 212 -15.55 -8.65 -7.23
N GLU A 213 -15.99 -7.82 -8.17
CA GLU A 213 -15.70 -7.95 -9.60
C GLU A 213 -15.20 -6.63 -10.15
N VAL A 214 -14.38 -6.67 -11.20
CA VAL A 214 -13.78 -5.46 -11.81
C VAL A 214 -14.83 -4.41 -12.19
N ARG A 215 -16.04 -4.84 -12.58
CA ARG A 215 -17.12 -3.96 -13.03
C ARG A 215 -17.91 -3.30 -11.91
N THR A 216 -18.18 -4.03 -10.83
CA THR A 216 -19.03 -3.57 -9.70
C THR A 216 -18.19 -3.09 -8.51
N GLY A 217 -16.91 -3.44 -8.49
CA GLY A 217 -15.92 -2.99 -7.53
C GLY A 217 -15.11 -4.17 -6.97
N LEU A 218 -13.80 -4.04 -6.99
CA LEU A 218 -12.86 -4.95 -6.34
C LEU A 218 -12.68 -4.55 -4.88
N SER A 219 -12.56 -5.55 -4.00
CA SER A 219 -12.25 -5.30 -2.59
C SER A 219 -10.92 -4.57 -2.42
N GLY A 220 -10.93 -3.47 -1.66
CA GLY A 220 -9.71 -2.78 -1.25
C GLY A 220 -8.76 -3.68 -0.48
N ASN A 221 -9.27 -4.69 0.23
CA ASN A 221 -8.46 -5.66 0.94
C ASN A 221 -7.57 -6.48 -0.01
N ILE A 222 -8.11 -6.86 -1.17
CA ILE A 222 -7.38 -7.61 -2.20
C ILE A 222 -6.40 -6.69 -2.91
N LEU A 223 -6.82 -5.46 -3.22
CA LEU A 223 -5.92 -4.48 -3.83
C LEU A 223 -4.70 -4.24 -2.93
N ASN A 224 -4.89 -4.03 -1.62
CA ASN A 224 -3.77 -3.90 -0.68
C ASN A 224 -2.90 -5.16 -0.60
N PHE A 225 -3.51 -6.36 -0.51
CA PHE A 225 -2.77 -7.62 -0.49
C PHE A 225 -1.81 -7.74 -1.69
N VAL A 226 -2.28 -7.37 -2.88
CA VAL A 226 -1.55 -7.52 -4.13
C VAL A 226 -0.56 -6.38 -4.36
N THR A 227 -0.96 -5.12 -4.13
CA THR A 227 -0.23 -3.95 -4.63
C THR A 227 0.64 -3.27 -3.59
N THR A 228 0.33 -3.39 -2.29
CA THR A 228 1.04 -2.62 -1.26
C THR A 228 2.49 -3.07 -1.10
N SER A 229 3.40 -2.12 -1.28
CA SER A 229 4.80 -2.26 -0.86
C SER A 229 4.98 -1.82 0.59
N ARG A 230 6.14 -2.16 1.16
CA ARG A 230 6.53 -1.73 2.51
C ARG A 230 6.59 -0.20 2.61
N ILE A 231 7.14 0.47 1.60
CA ILE A 231 7.19 1.93 1.57
C ILE A 231 5.79 2.56 1.42
N ASP A 232 4.88 1.97 0.64
CA ASP A 232 3.51 2.49 0.50
C ASP A 232 2.77 2.49 1.83
N ALA A 233 2.85 1.39 2.58
CA ALA A 233 2.24 1.30 3.91
C ALA A 233 2.84 2.32 4.89
N SER A 234 4.17 2.49 4.92
CA SER A 234 4.82 3.51 5.75
C SER A 234 4.38 4.93 5.40
N LEU A 235 4.32 5.28 4.10
CA LEU A 235 3.89 6.60 3.64
C LEU A 235 2.39 6.84 3.91
N LYS A 236 1.54 5.81 3.79
CA LYS A 236 0.13 5.91 4.17
C LYS A 236 -0.03 6.28 5.63
N SER A 237 0.68 5.59 6.53
CA SER A 237 0.60 5.84 7.97
C SER A 237 1.15 7.22 8.36
N LEU A 238 2.27 7.62 7.75
CA LEU A 238 2.93 8.87 8.10
C LEU A 238 2.20 10.10 7.55
N ILE A 239 1.85 10.07 6.27
CA ILE A 239 1.40 11.26 5.52
C ILE A 239 0.13 11.04 4.68
N GLY A 240 -0.59 9.94 4.87
CA GLY A 240 -1.76 9.61 4.05
C GLY A 240 -1.42 9.09 2.65
N GLY A 241 -0.15 8.80 2.38
CA GLY A 241 0.36 8.21 1.14
C GLY A 241 1.09 9.21 0.24
N LYS A 242 1.92 8.68 -0.66
CA LYS A 242 2.51 9.45 -1.77
C LYS A 242 1.39 9.84 -2.73
N ALA A 243 1.31 11.10 -3.13
CA ALA A 243 0.22 11.54 -4.01
C ALA A 243 0.58 12.73 -4.89
N ASP A 244 -0.05 12.77 -6.06
CA ASP A 244 -0.14 13.96 -6.90
C ASP A 244 -1.48 14.65 -6.59
N CYS A 245 -1.45 15.85 -6.00
CA CYS A 245 -2.67 16.58 -5.63
C CYS A 245 -2.96 17.71 -6.62
N THR A 246 -4.14 17.67 -7.24
CA THR A 246 -4.63 18.69 -8.18
C THR A 246 -6.06 19.09 -7.83
N GLY A 247 -6.30 20.39 -7.65
CA GLY A 247 -7.60 20.89 -7.18
C GLY A 247 -7.96 20.34 -5.80
N GLU A 248 -9.18 19.81 -5.68
CA GLU A 248 -9.74 19.25 -4.44
C GLU A 248 -9.42 17.76 -4.22
N ASN A 249 -8.74 17.12 -5.17
CA ASN A 249 -8.44 15.69 -5.11
C ASN A 249 -6.93 15.44 -5.08
N CYS A 250 -6.56 14.31 -4.50
CA CYS A 250 -5.25 13.72 -4.60
C CYS A 250 -5.34 12.34 -5.25
N PHE A 251 -4.35 12.01 -6.06
CA PHE A 251 -4.18 10.69 -6.64
C PHE A 251 -3.03 10.02 -5.92
N LEU A 252 -3.36 9.14 -4.96
CA LEU A 252 -2.35 8.35 -4.27
C LEU A 252 -1.64 7.45 -5.28
N ARG A 253 -0.31 7.40 -5.25
CA ARG A 253 0.53 6.69 -6.24
C ARG A 253 1.32 5.60 -5.55
N SER A 254 0.99 4.34 -5.87
CA SER A 254 1.77 3.21 -5.41
C SER A 254 3.16 3.23 -6.01
N GLN A 255 4.12 2.74 -5.25
CA GLN A 255 5.47 2.46 -5.69
C GLN A 255 5.90 1.10 -5.16
N GLY A 256 6.75 0.39 -5.87
CA GLY A 256 7.29 -0.88 -5.39
C GLY A 256 8.09 -1.63 -6.45
N SER A 257 8.24 -2.92 -6.20
CA SER A 257 8.96 -3.86 -7.08
C SER A 257 8.07 -4.40 -8.20
N ARG A 258 8.74 -4.91 -9.25
CA ARG A 258 8.14 -5.86 -10.19
C ARG A 258 7.98 -7.21 -9.50
N ARG A 259 6.84 -7.88 -9.71
CA ARG A 259 6.52 -9.19 -9.16
C ARG A 259 5.38 -9.90 -9.87
N TYR A 260 5.45 -11.23 -9.92
CA TYR A 260 4.37 -12.11 -10.36
C TYR A 260 4.13 -13.18 -9.30
N PHE A 261 2.87 -13.44 -8.96
CA PHE A 261 2.52 -14.54 -8.06
C PHE A 261 1.11 -15.07 -8.35
N ARG A 262 0.79 -16.22 -7.76
CA ARG A 262 -0.54 -16.85 -7.88
C ARG A 262 -1.21 -17.04 -6.54
N GLU A 263 -2.51 -16.86 -6.53
CA GLU A 263 -3.39 -17.18 -5.41
C GLU A 263 -4.35 -18.27 -5.89
N ASN A 264 -4.30 -19.47 -5.30
CA ASN A 264 -5.11 -20.62 -5.71
C ASN A 264 -6.03 -21.14 -4.59
N SER A 265 -6.11 -20.44 -3.46
CA SER A 265 -6.87 -20.91 -2.31
C SER A 265 -8.25 -20.25 -2.23
N ASN A 266 -8.31 -18.92 -2.39
CA ASN A 266 -9.53 -18.16 -2.20
C ASN A 266 -9.99 -17.37 -3.43
N ILE A 267 -9.07 -16.94 -4.29
CA ILE A 267 -9.29 -16.08 -5.46
C ILE A 267 -9.14 -16.86 -6.78
N ASP A 268 -8.22 -17.83 -6.86
CA ASP A 268 -7.89 -18.53 -8.12
C ASP A 268 -7.50 -17.54 -9.23
N ALA A 269 -6.42 -16.78 -9.03
CA ALA A 269 -5.92 -15.78 -9.98
C ALA A 269 -4.39 -15.61 -9.95
N GLY A 270 -3.83 -15.22 -11.09
CA GLY A 270 -2.48 -14.69 -11.22
C GLY A 270 -2.48 -13.16 -11.09
N PHE A 271 -1.43 -12.62 -10.47
CA PHE A 271 -1.24 -11.19 -10.31
C PHE A 271 0.13 -10.78 -10.82
N TYR A 272 0.18 -9.78 -11.70
CA TYR A 272 1.41 -9.18 -12.19
C TYR A 272 1.44 -7.70 -11.80
N VAL A 273 2.36 -7.34 -10.91
CA VAL A 273 2.53 -5.97 -10.43
C VAL A 273 3.89 -5.47 -10.89
N ARG A 274 3.93 -4.28 -11.48
CA ARG A 274 5.19 -3.73 -12.01
C ARG A 274 5.18 -2.21 -12.15
N PRO A 275 6.32 -1.54 -11.89
CA PRO A 275 6.51 -0.17 -12.33
C PRO A 275 6.58 -0.09 -13.86
N GLY A 276 5.91 0.86 -14.48
CA GLY A 276 5.91 1.04 -15.94
C GLY A 276 5.63 2.50 -16.31
N THR A 277 5.66 2.82 -17.61
CA THR A 277 5.13 4.11 -18.10
C THR A 277 3.73 3.94 -18.64
N ILE A 278 3.00 5.04 -18.83
CA ILE A 278 1.64 4.97 -19.39
C ILE A 278 1.64 4.48 -20.84
N GLU A 279 2.68 4.80 -21.61
CA GLU A 279 2.86 4.37 -22.99
C GLU A 279 3.27 2.90 -23.07
N ASN A 280 4.00 2.41 -22.06
CA ASN A 280 4.46 1.03 -21.99
C ASN A 280 4.48 0.54 -20.53
N PRO A 281 3.42 -0.16 -20.08
CA PRO A 281 3.37 -0.78 -18.76
C PRO A 281 4.49 -1.81 -18.50
N GLU A 282 5.13 -2.35 -19.54
CA GLU A 282 6.29 -3.25 -19.42
C GLU A 282 7.63 -2.51 -19.37
N ASN A 283 7.65 -1.17 -19.43
CA ASN A 283 8.88 -0.40 -19.28
C ASN A 283 9.27 -0.27 -17.79
N PHE A 284 9.74 -1.36 -17.18
CA PHE A 284 10.28 -1.37 -15.81
C PHE A 284 11.81 -1.21 -15.78
N ASP A 285 12.51 -1.47 -16.88
CA ASP A 285 13.96 -1.67 -16.94
C ASP A 285 14.74 -0.42 -17.34
N THR A 286 14.10 0.62 -17.88
CA THR A 286 14.76 1.88 -18.30
C THR A 286 14.18 3.11 -17.60
N GLY A 287 14.82 4.28 -17.76
CA GLY A 287 14.33 5.56 -17.22
C GLY A 287 14.52 5.69 -15.72
N ASP A 288 13.88 6.69 -15.11
CA ASP A 288 13.91 6.88 -13.65
C ASP A 288 12.72 6.20 -12.96
N TYR A 289 12.83 6.00 -11.65
CA TYR A 289 11.76 5.42 -10.84
C TYR A 289 10.54 6.36 -10.68
N TYR A 290 10.69 7.67 -10.89
CA TYR A 290 9.64 8.68 -10.63
C TYR A 290 8.61 8.86 -11.70
N SER A 291 9.07 8.76 -12.94
CA SER A 291 8.27 8.81 -14.15
C SER A 291 7.36 7.59 -14.27
N LYS A 292 7.56 6.58 -13.43
CA LYS A 292 6.80 5.34 -13.43
C LYS A 292 5.59 5.39 -12.49
N ASP A 293 4.59 4.62 -12.84
CA ASP A 293 3.53 4.19 -11.94
C ASP A 293 3.56 2.68 -11.80
N VAL A 294 2.95 2.18 -10.73
CA VAL A 294 2.70 0.75 -10.57
C VAL A 294 1.47 0.35 -11.38
N PHE A 295 1.60 -0.69 -12.19
CA PHE A 295 0.54 -1.32 -12.96
C PHE A 295 0.20 -2.69 -12.35
N LEU A 296 -1.08 -3.03 -12.39
CA LEU A 296 -1.66 -4.29 -11.96
C LEU A 296 -2.34 -5.00 -13.12
N THR A 297 -1.92 -6.23 -13.37
CA THR A 297 -2.66 -7.22 -14.17
C THR A 297 -3.27 -8.27 -13.23
N ILE A 298 -4.54 -8.57 -13.45
CA ILE A 298 -5.26 -9.68 -12.82
C ILE A 298 -5.59 -10.69 -13.92
N GLU A 299 -5.10 -11.92 -13.75
CA GLU A 299 -5.31 -13.04 -14.66
C GLU A 299 -6.17 -14.11 -13.94
N PRO A 300 -7.50 -14.05 -14.03
CA PRO A 300 -8.33 -15.05 -13.38
C PRO A 300 -8.08 -16.43 -13.96
N VAL A 301 -8.09 -17.44 -13.10
CA VAL A 301 -7.93 -18.84 -13.51
C VAL A 301 -9.30 -19.41 -13.85
N VAL A 302 -9.47 -19.85 -15.08
CA VAL A 302 -10.58 -20.74 -15.48
C VAL A 302 -10.05 -22.16 -15.65
N LYS A 303 -10.87 -23.15 -15.30
CA LYS A 303 -10.48 -24.57 -15.35
C LYS A 303 -11.29 -25.24 -16.46
N GLY A 304 -10.58 -25.93 -17.35
CA GLY A 304 -11.14 -26.72 -18.44
C GLY A 304 -10.70 -28.18 -18.37
N LYS A 305 -11.22 -29.00 -19.28
CA LYS A 305 -10.83 -30.41 -19.38
C LYS A 305 -10.97 -30.86 -20.82
N LEU A 306 -9.86 -31.32 -21.40
CA LEU A 306 -9.90 -32.05 -22.66
C LEU A 306 -10.41 -33.47 -22.40
N ASP A 307 -11.54 -33.85 -23.00
CA ASP A 307 -12.14 -35.18 -22.89
C ASP A 307 -12.79 -35.69 -24.19
N GLU A 308 -13.36 -36.89 -24.11
CA GLU A 308 -13.88 -37.58 -25.28
C GLU A 308 -15.02 -36.86 -26.02
N ARG A 309 -15.73 -35.98 -25.31
CA ARG A 309 -16.90 -35.24 -25.79
C ARG A 309 -16.52 -33.95 -26.51
N ASP A 310 -15.27 -33.49 -26.36
CA ASP A 310 -14.81 -32.32 -27.08
C ASP A 310 -14.77 -32.61 -28.58
N PRO A 311 -15.19 -31.65 -29.41
CA PRO A 311 -15.07 -31.80 -30.84
C PRO A 311 -13.60 -32.08 -31.17
N LEU A 312 -13.39 -33.14 -31.94
CA LEU A 312 -12.15 -33.24 -32.70
C LEU A 312 -12.13 -32.03 -33.63
N SER A 313 -10.99 -31.39 -33.80
CA SER A 313 -10.82 -30.33 -34.80
C SER A 313 -11.00 -30.96 -36.20
N THR A 314 -12.25 -31.17 -36.63
CA THR A 314 -12.60 -31.83 -37.89
C THR A 314 -12.43 -30.84 -39.04
N GLY A 315 -11.20 -30.45 -39.34
CA GLY A 315 -10.97 -29.34 -40.26
C GLY A 315 -9.52 -29.16 -40.66
N ARG A 316 -9.12 -29.87 -41.72
CA ARG A 316 -7.98 -29.62 -42.61
C ARG A 316 -6.66 -29.27 -41.93
N THR A 317 -5.81 -30.27 -41.92
CA THR A 317 -4.39 -30.09 -41.86
C THR A 317 -3.92 -29.19 -43.01
N GLN A 318 -3.48 -27.98 -42.71
CA GLN A 318 -2.51 -27.32 -43.58
C GLN A 318 -1.16 -28.10 -43.54
N ASP A 319 -0.99 -29.02 -42.56
CA ASP A 319 0.28 -29.68 -42.21
C ASP A 319 0.27 -31.24 -42.10
N GLY A 320 -0.75 -31.96 -42.60
CA GLY A 320 -0.87 -33.44 -42.48
C GLY A 320 -1.03 -34.07 -41.07
N LEU A 321 -1.38 -33.32 -40.01
CA LEU A 321 -1.42 -33.81 -38.62
C LEU A 321 -2.77 -34.47 -38.19
N PRO A 322 -2.77 -35.49 -37.32
CA PRO A 322 -4.00 -36.17 -36.89
C PRO A 322 -4.96 -35.27 -36.10
N GLU A 323 -6.22 -35.69 -36.04
CA GLU A 323 -7.31 -35.05 -35.29
C GLU A 323 -6.92 -34.78 -33.83
N ARG A 324 -7.25 -33.59 -33.31
CA ARG A 324 -6.97 -33.19 -31.92
C ARG A 324 -8.23 -32.76 -31.21
N ARG A 325 -8.25 -32.94 -29.90
CA ARG A 325 -9.34 -32.46 -29.04
C ARG A 325 -9.11 -30.99 -28.71
N THR A 326 -10.13 -30.18 -28.95
CA THR A 326 -10.05 -28.73 -28.73
C THR A 326 -11.19 -28.28 -27.84
N GLU A 327 -10.89 -27.44 -26.86
CA GLU A 327 -11.88 -26.67 -26.10
C GLU A 327 -11.73 -25.19 -26.44
N VAL A 328 -12.86 -24.50 -26.68
CA VAL A 328 -12.88 -23.13 -27.19
C VAL A 328 -13.40 -22.16 -26.12
N TRP A 329 -12.65 -21.09 -25.91
CA TRP A 329 -13.04 -19.98 -25.04
C TRP A 329 -13.21 -18.70 -25.84
N TYR A 330 -14.07 -17.80 -25.37
CA TYR A 330 -14.39 -16.55 -26.02
C TYR A 330 -14.13 -15.37 -25.10
N PHE A 331 -13.77 -14.24 -25.71
CA PHE A 331 -13.73 -12.96 -25.03
C PHE A 331 -14.02 -11.83 -26.01
N THR A 332 -14.40 -10.67 -25.46
CA THR A 332 -14.66 -9.46 -26.24
C THR A 332 -13.85 -8.31 -25.68
N LEU A 333 -13.13 -7.62 -26.57
CA LEU A 333 -12.41 -6.40 -26.28
C LEU A 333 -13.22 -5.18 -26.72
N LYS A 334 -13.28 -4.18 -25.84
CA LYS A 334 -13.89 -2.88 -26.14
C LYS A 334 -12.89 -1.85 -26.65
N GLU A 335 -11.60 -2.10 -26.43
CA GLU A 335 -10.49 -1.22 -26.78
C GLU A 335 -9.28 -2.08 -27.15
N SER A 336 -8.35 -1.51 -27.94
CA SER A 336 -7.11 -2.20 -28.27
C SER A 336 -6.27 -2.43 -27.02
N ARG A 337 -5.71 -3.63 -26.84
CA ARG A 337 -4.82 -3.95 -25.73
C ARG A 337 -3.97 -5.19 -26.01
N THR A 338 -2.90 -5.35 -25.25
CA THR A 338 -2.12 -6.58 -25.22
C THR A 338 -2.88 -7.64 -24.42
N VAL A 339 -3.22 -8.74 -25.08
CA VAL A 339 -3.85 -9.90 -24.45
C VAL A 339 -2.79 -10.97 -24.22
N THR A 340 -2.72 -11.47 -23.00
CA THR A 340 -1.86 -12.60 -22.61
C THR A 340 -2.73 -13.72 -22.09
N ILE A 341 -2.55 -14.91 -22.67
CA ILE A 341 -3.24 -16.14 -22.30
C ILE A 341 -2.17 -17.19 -22.00
N LYS A 342 -2.30 -17.84 -20.84
CA LYS A 342 -1.44 -18.91 -20.37
C LYS A 342 -2.30 -20.14 -20.13
N VAL A 343 -1.86 -21.29 -20.59
CA VAL A 343 -2.50 -22.58 -20.30
C VAL A 343 -1.51 -23.47 -19.60
N GLU A 344 -2.00 -24.23 -18.62
CA GLU A 344 -1.22 -25.20 -17.88
C GLU A 344 -1.96 -26.50 -17.71
N SER A 345 -1.25 -27.60 -17.94
CA SER A 345 -1.75 -28.94 -17.76
C SER A 345 -0.63 -29.84 -17.25
N SER A 346 -0.95 -30.66 -16.26
CA SER A 346 -0.08 -31.77 -15.83
C SER A 346 -0.35 -33.06 -16.61
N ALA A 347 -1.43 -33.09 -17.39
CA ALA A 347 -1.89 -34.30 -18.10
C ALA A 347 -1.40 -34.35 -19.55
N PHE A 348 -1.07 -33.22 -20.15
CA PHE A 348 -0.63 -33.12 -21.54
C PHE A 348 0.16 -31.83 -21.78
N SER A 349 0.90 -31.76 -22.88
CA SER A 349 1.53 -30.53 -23.34
C SER A 349 0.49 -29.68 -24.08
N PRO A 350 0.08 -28.52 -23.55
CA PRO A 350 -0.96 -27.71 -24.19
C PRO A 350 -0.41 -26.90 -25.37
N SER A 351 -1.27 -26.58 -26.34
CA SER A 351 -1.06 -25.54 -27.34
C SER A 351 -2.24 -24.56 -27.34
N LEU A 352 -1.96 -23.31 -27.69
CA LEU A 352 -2.94 -22.23 -27.81
C LEU A 352 -3.02 -21.73 -29.25
N TYR A 353 -4.25 -21.52 -29.73
CA TYR A 353 -4.52 -20.86 -31.01
C TYR A 353 -5.54 -19.74 -30.82
N LEU A 354 -5.25 -18.55 -31.33
CA LEU A 354 -6.12 -17.38 -31.23
C LEU A 354 -6.74 -17.06 -32.58
N PHE A 355 -8.05 -16.79 -32.59
CA PHE A 355 -8.82 -16.47 -33.79
C PHE A 355 -9.64 -15.20 -33.60
N GLN A 356 -9.92 -14.53 -34.71
CA GLN A 356 -10.89 -13.44 -34.73
C GLN A 356 -12.28 -13.99 -34.98
N GLY A 357 -13.26 -13.55 -34.20
CA GLY A 357 -14.65 -13.96 -34.31
C GLY A 357 -14.99 -15.22 -33.51
N GLN A 358 -16.04 -15.91 -33.93
CA GLN A 358 -16.68 -17.00 -33.18
C GLN A 358 -16.43 -18.39 -33.77
N ARG A 359 -15.72 -18.50 -34.91
CA ARG A 359 -15.72 -19.73 -35.72
C ARG A 359 -14.34 -20.41 -35.75
N PRO A 360 -14.23 -21.65 -35.22
CA PRO A 360 -13.13 -22.57 -35.51
C PRO A 360 -12.97 -22.76 -37.03
N GLY A 361 -11.76 -22.56 -37.56
CA GLY A 361 -11.43 -22.72 -38.98
C GLY A 361 -11.08 -21.43 -39.74
N ALA A 362 -11.14 -20.26 -39.11
CA ALA A 362 -10.45 -19.06 -39.61
C ALA A 362 -8.92 -19.23 -39.47
N PRO A 363 -8.08 -18.53 -40.25
CA PRO A 363 -6.65 -18.49 -39.95
C PRO A 363 -6.43 -17.93 -38.55
N TYR A 364 -5.56 -18.58 -37.77
CA TYR A 364 -5.20 -18.07 -36.45
C TYR A 364 -4.43 -16.75 -36.59
N ILE A 365 -4.72 -15.80 -35.71
CA ILE A 365 -3.98 -14.54 -35.57
C ILE A 365 -2.63 -14.81 -34.91
N SER A 366 -2.64 -15.71 -33.93
CA SER A 366 -1.49 -16.01 -33.09
C SER A 366 -1.58 -17.44 -32.58
N LYS A 367 -0.42 -18.03 -32.28
CA LYS A 367 -0.31 -19.33 -31.64
C LYS A 367 0.78 -19.29 -30.57
N SER A 368 0.67 -20.13 -29.55
CA SER A 368 1.77 -20.28 -28.59
C SER A 368 3.03 -20.82 -29.26
N ALA A 369 4.19 -20.33 -28.83
CA ALA A 369 5.44 -21.05 -29.07
C ALA A 369 5.38 -22.35 -28.24
N ASN A 370 5.42 -23.52 -28.89
CA ASN A 370 5.35 -24.80 -28.20
C ASN A 370 6.53 -24.92 -27.23
N SER A 371 6.25 -24.91 -25.92
CA SER A 371 7.21 -25.39 -24.92
C SER A 371 6.80 -26.81 -24.53
N VAL A 372 7.22 -27.77 -25.37
CA VAL A 372 6.93 -29.21 -25.25
C VAL A 372 7.36 -29.79 -23.89
N VAL A 373 8.19 -29.06 -23.13
CA VAL A 373 8.90 -29.57 -21.95
C VAL A 373 8.24 -29.22 -20.61
N SER A 374 7.22 -28.33 -20.56
CA SER A 374 6.77 -27.77 -19.28
C SER A 374 5.29 -27.98 -18.90
N GLY A 375 4.47 -28.58 -19.78
CA GLY A 375 3.01 -28.61 -19.53
C GLY A 375 2.39 -27.21 -19.52
N LYS A 376 3.04 -26.23 -20.16
CA LYS A 376 2.60 -24.84 -20.23
C LYS A 376 2.64 -24.31 -21.67
N ALA A 377 1.68 -23.47 -22.01
CA ALA A 377 1.64 -22.68 -23.23
C ALA A 377 1.35 -21.23 -22.91
N VAL A 378 2.06 -20.30 -23.55
CA VAL A 378 1.84 -18.87 -23.39
C VAL A 378 1.71 -18.23 -24.76
N MET A 379 0.76 -17.31 -24.87
CA MET A 379 0.54 -16.52 -26.07
C MET A 379 0.26 -15.08 -25.65
N THR A 380 0.94 -14.13 -26.30
CA THR A 380 0.75 -12.69 -26.11
C THR A 380 0.51 -12.04 -27.46
N SER A 381 -0.51 -11.19 -27.58
CA SER A 381 -0.85 -10.51 -28.84
C SER A 381 -1.51 -9.16 -28.61
N LEU A 382 -1.11 -8.15 -29.38
CA LEU A 382 -1.81 -6.87 -29.43
C LEU A 382 -3.06 -7.03 -30.29
N LEU A 383 -4.23 -6.87 -29.67
CA LEU A 383 -5.51 -7.05 -30.32
C LEU A 383 -6.28 -5.73 -30.35
N THR A 384 -7.09 -5.54 -31.38
CA THR A 384 -8.01 -4.39 -31.54
C THR A 384 -9.38 -4.70 -30.89
N PRO A 385 -10.31 -3.74 -30.80
CA PRO A 385 -11.66 -4.03 -30.35
C PRO A 385 -12.32 -5.10 -31.23
N GLY A 386 -12.97 -6.06 -30.60
CA GLY A 386 -13.58 -7.18 -31.32
C GLY A 386 -13.87 -8.37 -30.42
N THR A 387 -14.48 -9.39 -31.02
CA THR A 387 -14.70 -10.69 -30.37
C THR A 387 -13.68 -11.67 -30.89
N TYR A 388 -13.14 -12.47 -29.99
CA TYR A 388 -12.07 -13.43 -30.25
C TYR A 388 -12.45 -14.79 -29.66
N SER A 389 -11.90 -15.84 -30.24
CA SER A 389 -11.92 -17.17 -29.67
C SER A 389 -10.49 -17.68 -29.49
N VAL A 390 -10.26 -18.43 -28.43
CA VAL A 390 -9.01 -19.12 -28.15
C VAL A 390 -9.27 -20.61 -28.02
N GLU A 391 -8.54 -21.40 -28.77
CA GLU A 391 -8.58 -22.86 -28.72
C GLU A 391 -7.45 -23.37 -27.83
N VAL A 392 -7.80 -24.23 -26.88
CA VAL A 392 -6.87 -25.01 -26.09
C VAL A 392 -6.88 -26.44 -26.63
N THR A 393 -5.70 -26.97 -26.96
CA THR A 393 -5.53 -28.34 -27.46
C THR A 393 -4.31 -28.99 -26.83
N SER A 394 -4.19 -30.31 -26.95
CA SER A 394 -2.92 -31.01 -26.80
C SER A 394 -1.99 -30.81 -28.00
N ASP A 395 -0.68 -31.01 -27.77
CA ASP A 395 0.34 -31.03 -28.82
C ASP A 395 0.03 -32.06 -29.91
N ALA A 396 0.55 -31.77 -31.10
CA ALA A 396 0.36 -32.54 -32.32
C ALA A 396 0.61 -34.04 -32.15
N GLY A 397 -0.35 -34.88 -32.56
CA GLY A 397 -0.17 -36.33 -32.55
C GLY A 397 -0.65 -37.03 -31.27
N THR A 398 -1.13 -36.28 -30.26
CA THR A 398 -1.60 -36.88 -29.01
C THR A 398 -3.09 -36.62 -28.82
N SER A 399 -3.91 -37.68 -28.72
CA SER A 399 -5.32 -37.60 -28.31
C SER A 399 -5.47 -37.47 -26.79
N SER A 400 -4.45 -36.90 -26.14
CA SER A 400 -4.34 -36.79 -24.69
C SER A 400 -5.51 -36.00 -24.10
N GLN A 401 -5.99 -36.49 -22.97
CA GLN A 401 -7.10 -35.94 -22.22
C GLN A 401 -6.61 -35.51 -20.85
N GLY A 402 -7.29 -34.55 -20.24
CA GLY A 402 -6.99 -34.15 -18.88
C GLY A 402 -7.47 -32.76 -18.53
N ALA A 403 -7.42 -32.46 -17.23
CA ALA A 403 -7.73 -31.14 -16.72
C ALA A 403 -6.60 -30.16 -17.04
N TYR A 404 -6.98 -28.90 -17.25
CA TYR A 404 -6.04 -27.81 -17.45
C TYR A 404 -6.58 -26.52 -16.83
N ALA A 405 -5.71 -25.54 -16.67
CA ALA A 405 -6.03 -24.20 -16.19
C ALA A 405 -5.65 -23.16 -17.25
N VAL A 406 -6.50 -22.16 -17.46
CA VAL A 406 -6.23 -21.00 -18.31
C VAL A 406 -6.16 -19.77 -17.44
N LEU A 407 -5.09 -18.99 -17.59
CA LEU A 407 -4.94 -17.67 -16.99
C LEU A 407 -4.95 -16.65 -18.11
N ALA A 408 -5.82 -15.66 -18.01
CA ALA A 408 -5.94 -14.64 -19.05
C ALA A 408 -6.19 -13.27 -18.44
N ASN A 409 -5.56 -12.24 -19.00
CA ASN A 409 -5.84 -10.84 -18.63
C ASN A 409 -7.12 -10.29 -19.31
N VAL A 410 -8.01 -11.20 -19.73
CA VAL A 410 -9.34 -10.95 -20.31
C VAL A 410 -10.36 -11.90 -19.68
N ASP A 411 -11.63 -11.47 -19.58
CA ASP A 411 -12.71 -12.32 -19.08
C ASP A 411 -13.04 -13.39 -20.13
N LEU A 412 -12.63 -14.64 -19.86
CA LEU A 412 -12.95 -15.77 -20.72
C LEU A 412 -14.35 -16.33 -20.41
N GLN A 413 -15.04 -16.74 -21.47
CA GLN A 413 -16.34 -17.41 -21.43
C GLN A 413 -16.25 -18.73 -22.21
N SER A 414 -16.73 -19.83 -21.64
CA SER A 414 -16.87 -21.10 -22.37
C SER A 414 -18.04 -21.04 -23.37
N ASP A 415 -18.00 -21.84 -24.44
CA ASP A 415 -19.09 -22.04 -25.45
C ASP A 415 -20.42 -22.59 -24.91
N ALA A 416 -20.57 -22.76 -23.59
CA ALA A 416 -21.72 -23.40 -22.96
C ALA A 416 -21.91 -24.87 -23.35
N HIS A 417 -20.85 -25.56 -23.79
CA HIS A 417 -20.94 -26.98 -24.07
C HIS A 417 -21.24 -27.77 -22.75
N PRO A 418 -22.22 -28.69 -22.74
CA PRO A 418 -22.79 -29.26 -21.51
C PRO A 418 -21.83 -30.17 -20.70
N SER A 419 -20.68 -30.54 -21.24
CA SER A 419 -19.61 -31.23 -20.50
C SER A 419 -18.73 -30.31 -19.65
N HIS A 420 -18.84 -28.99 -19.84
CA HIS A 420 -17.93 -27.99 -19.30
C HIS A 420 -18.58 -27.32 -18.10
N ASN A 421 -18.47 -27.95 -16.93
CA ASN A 421 -18.66 -27.25 -15.66
C ASN A 421 -17.46 -26.33 -15.39
N ALA A 422 -17.18 -25.42 -16.32
CA ALA A 422 -16.14 -24.42 -16.16
C ALA A 422 -16.50 -23.56 -14.94
N SER A 423 -15.67 -23.63 -13.90
CA SER A 423 -15.83 -22.76 -12.75
C SER A 423 -15.65 -21.32 -13.21
N LYS A 424 -16.69 -20.49 -13.08
CA LYS A 424 -16.54 -19.05 -13.28
C LYS A 424 -15.41 -18.54 -12.38
N PRO A 425 -14.55 -17.66 -12.89
CA PRO A 425 -13.49 -17.10 -12.08
C PRO A 425 -14.09 -16.30 -10.92
N LYS A 426 -13.43 -16.32 -9.76
CA LYS A 426 -13.93 -15.62 -8.56
C LYS A 426 -13.62 -14.12 -8.60
N ILE A 427 -12.78 -13.68 -9.54
CA ILE A 427 -12.39 -12.29 -9.78
C ILE A 427 -12.41 -12.03 -11.29
N GLY A 428 -12.76 -10.79 -11.69
CA GLY A 428 -12.70 -10.39 -13.09
C GLY A 428 -11.27 -10.09 -13.56
N ALA A 429 -11.05 -10.15 -14.87
CA ALA A 429 -9.75 -9.88 -15.46
C ALA A 429 -9.44 -8.39 -15.58
N MET A 430 -8.16 -8.05 -15.49
CA MET A 430 -7.67 -6.68 -15.58
C MET A 430 -6.31 -6.70 -16.27
N ALA A 431 -6.15 -5.96 -17.37
CA ALA A 431 -4.90 -5.99 -18.13
C ALA A 431 -3.82 -5.14 -17.49
N ASP A 432 -3.98 -3.82 -17.43
CA ASP A 432 -2.91 -2.90 -17.02
C ASP A 432 -3.47 -1.72 -16.22
N ALA A 433 -4.02 -1.99 -15.04
CA ALA A 433 -4.57 -0.94 -14.21
C ALA A 433 -3.47 -0.18 -13.47
N ARG A 434 -3.41 1.14 -13.65
CA ARG A 434 -2.56 2.01 -12.83
C ARG A 434 -3.07 1.97 -11.39
N VAL A 435 -2.19 1.63 -10.47
CA VAL A 435 -2.47 1.62 -9.03
C VAL A 435 -2.40 3.06 -8.51
N ARG A 436 -3.37 3.85 -8.96
CA ARG A 436 -3.65 5.21 -8.52
C ARG A 436 -4.99 5.23 -7.82
N LEU A 437 -5.08 5.84 -6.65
CA LEU A 437 -6.35 5.97 -5.93
C LEU A 437 -6.73 7.44 -5.80
N LYS A 438 -7.89 7.81 -6.33
CA LYS A 438 -8.46 9.15 -6.14
C LYS A 438 -9.04 9.26 -4.73
N VAL A 439 -8.60 10.27 -3.98
CA VAL A 439 -9.13 10.63 -2.66
C VAL A 439 -9.37 12.14 -2.59
N PRO A 440 -10.35 12.61 -1.80
CA PRO A 440 -10.43 14.02 -1.45
C PRO A 440 -9.14 14.48 -0.79
N LYS A 441 -8.67 15.69 -1.10
CA LYS A 441 -7.43 16.25 -0.53
C LYS A 441 -7.50 16.32 1.00
N SER A 442 -8.68 16.61 1.56
CA SER A 442 -8.94 16.60 3.00
C SER A 442 -8.85 15.22 3.65
N ALA A 443 -9.01 14.15 2.88
CA ALA A 443 -8.90 12.77 3.36
C ALA A 443 -7.45 12.24 3.31
N ARG A 444 -6.52 12.96 2.66
CA ARG A 444 -5.09 12.64 2.67
C ARG A 444 -4.47 13.14 3.98
N SER A 445 -4.66 12.37 5.05
CA SER A 445 -4.04 12.62 6.36
C SER A 445 -3.28 11.38 6.84
N GLY A 446 -2.24 11.62 7.63
CA GLY A 446 -1.50 10.62 8.39
C GLY A 446 -1.11 11.21 9.75
N ILE A 447 -0.35 10.46 10.53
CA ILE A 447 0.00 10.86 11.90
C ILE A 447 0.72 12.21 11.96
N VAL A 448 1.51 12.54 10.92
CA VAL A 448 2.24 13.81 10.86
C VAL A 448 1.28 14.98 10.78
N GLN A 449 0.31 14.95 9.89
CA GLN A 449 -0.71 16.00 9.75
C GLN A 449 -1.56 16.13 11.03
N ASP A 450 -1.97 15.01 11.62
CA ASP A 450 -2.86 14.98 12.79
C ASP A 450 -2.21 15.51 14.09
N THR A 451 -0.87 15.61 14.11
CA THR A 451 -0.11 15.98 15.31
C THR A 451 0.92 17.10 15.08
N PHE A 452 0.97 17.69 13.88
CA PHE A 452 1.94 18.73 13.52
C PHE A 452 1.86 19.96 14.43
N ASP A 453 0.67 20.30 14.92
CA ASP A 453 0.45 21.40 15.84
C ASP A 453 1.00 21.11 17.26
N LYS A 454 1.29 19.86 17.59
CA LYS A 454 1.73 19.39 18.92
C LYS A 454 3.20 18.98 18.98
N ILE A 455 3.81 18.69 17.83
CA ILE A 455 5.15 18.09 17.74
C ILE A 455 6.05 18.91 16.82
N ARG A 456 7.35 18.95 17.13
CA ARG A 456 8.40 19.49 16.26
C ARG A 456 9.00 18.37 15.43
N TYR A 457 8.63 18.29 14.16
CA TYR A 457 9.04 17.21 13.27
C TYR A 457 10.30 17.54 12.47
N GLY A 458 11.27 16.63 12.50
CA GLY A 458 12.35 16.52 11.52
C GLY A 458 12.17 15.28 10.66
N PHE A 459 12.81 15.26 9.50
CA PHE A 459 12.85 14.10 8.60
C PHE A 459 14.25 13.87 8.05
N MET A 460 14.67 12.62 8.20
CA MET A 460 15.88 12.03 7.67
C MET A 460 15.50 10.76 6.92
N TYR A 461 16.09 10.57 5.75
CA TYR A 461 16.02 9.28 5.07
C TYR A 461 17.38 8.61 5.07
N TYR A 462 17.41 7.30 4.87
CA TYR A 462 18.65 6.59 4.61
C TYR A 462 18.50 5.51 3.56
N LYS A 463 19.54 5.34 2.73
CA LYS A 463 19.67 4.28 1.73
C LYS A 463 21.11 4.06 1.33
N GLY A 464 21.47 2.85 0.94
CA GLY A 464 22.84 2.46 0.62
C GLY A 464 23.15 2.50 -0.88
N GLU A 465 23.02 3.68 -1.48
CA GLU A 465 23.44 3.95 -2.87
C GLU A 465 24.72 4.78 -2.90
N GLN A 466 24.76 5.86 -2.13
CA GLN A 466 25.89 6.76 -1.98
C GLN A 466 26.08 7.08 -0.50
N GLU A 467 27.31 7.30 -0.07
CA GLU A 467 27.61 7.57 1.34
C GLU A 467 26.86 8.79 1.90
N LYS A 468 26.61 9.81 1.05
CA LYS A 468 25.80 10.99 1.41
C LYS A 468 24.35 10.66 1.78
N ASP A 469 23.85 9.49 1.37
CA ASP A 469 22.47 9.05 1.59
C ASP A 469 22.34 8.14 2.83
N HIS A 470 23.39 7.90 3.60
CA HIS A 470 23.38 7.00 4.77
C HIS A 470 22.76 7.63 6.03
N GLY A 471 21.83 8.57 5.89
CA GLY A 471 21.27 9.36 7.00
C GLY A 471 21.16 10.85 6.67
N LYS A 472 20.58 11.18 5.51
CA LYS A 472 20.47 12.55 5.03
C LYS A 472 19.24 13.23 5.60
N ILE A 473 19.45 14.35 6.28
CA ILE A 473 18.39 15.21 6.82
C ILE A 473 17.90 16.11 5.69
N LEU A 474 16.59 16.16 5.52
CA LEU A 474 15.92 17.10 4.60
C LEU A 474 15.17 18.19 5.36
N VAL A 475 14.73 17.87 6.57
CA VAL A 475 13.94 18.76 7.43
C VAL A 475 14.46 18.62 8.86
N GLY A 476 14.91 19.71 9.47
CA GLY A 476 15.23 19.73 10.89
C GLY A 476 13.97 19.92 11.75
N CYS A 477 14.06 19.64 13.05
CA CYS A 477 12.96 19.74 14.01
C CYS A 477 12.48 21.19 14.25
N GLU A 478 13.19 22.19 13.75
CA GLU A 478 12.77 23.59 13.73
C GLU A 478 11.68 23.90 12.70
N ASN A 479 11.36 22.94 11.83
CA ASN A 479 10.38 23.12 10.77
C ASN A 479 8.98 23.48 11.30
N GLY A 480 8.47 24.60 10.81
CA GLY A 480 7.08 25.05 11.01
C GLY A 480 6.19 24.84 9.78
N ASP A 481 6.69 24.26 8.69
CA ASP A 481 5.98 24.09 7.42
C ASP A 481 5.58 22.62 7.21
N LEU A 482 4.28 22.32 7.37
CA LEU A 482 3.74 20.98 7.15
C LEU A 482 3.86 20.53 5.69
N ALA A 483 3.74 21.44 4.72
CA ALA A 483 3.84 21.09 3.31
C ALA A 483 5.27 20.66 2.96
N ARG A 484 6.28 21.40 3.44
CA ARG A 484 7.69 20.98 3.35
C ARG A 484 7.93 19.63 4.04
N LEU A 485 7.33 19.46 5.22
CA LEU A 485 7.06 18.21 5.93
C LEU A 485 6.77 17.02 4.99
N VAL A 486 5.57 17.10 4.44
CA VAL A 486 4.95 16.07 3.61
C VAL A 486 5.73 15.86 2.31
N ASP A 487 6.22 16.94 1.69
CA ASP A 487 7.01 16.88 0.45
C ASP A 487 8.33 16.12 0.64
N ALA A 488 9.02 16.34 1.76
CA ALA A 488 10.24 15.61 2.09
C ALA A 488 9.96 14.13 2.35
N ILE A 489 8.93 13.80 3.12
CA ILE A 489 8.59 12.40 3.47
C ILE A 489 8.17 11.60 2.24
N GLN A 490 7.38 12.18 1.33
CA GLN A 490 6.95 11.46 0.12
C GLN A 490 8.07 11.25 -0.91
N GLY A 491 9.22 11.90 -0.73
CA GLY A 491 10.39 11.77 -1.61
C GLY A 491 10.22 12.40 -2.99
N MET A 492 9.28 13.32 -3.19
CA MET A 492 9.12 14.04 -4.44
C MET A 492 9.75 15.44 -4.34
N PRO A 493 10.39 15.96 -5.42
CA PRO A 493 10.78 17.36 -5.47
C PRO A 493 9.50 18.18 -5.35
N GLY A 494 9.27 18.77 -4.18
CA GLY A 494 8.01 19.44 -3.88
C GLY A 494 7.74 20.62 -4.82
N ALA A 495 6.48 21.05 -4.89
CA ALA A 495 6.12 22.33 -5.51
C ALA A 495 6.83 23.52 -4.82
N THR A 496 7.27 23.31 -3.57
CA THR A 496 8.09 24.25 -2.79
C THR A 496 9.55 24.36 -3.26
N GLY A 497 10.01 23.50 -4.18
CA GLY A 497 11.37 23.51 -4.73
C GLY A 497 12.47 23.22 -3.70
N SER A 498 12.12 22.75 -2.50
CA SER A 498 13.05 22.68 -1.36
C SER A 498 14.17 21.63 -1.51
N TYR A 499 14.02 20.68 -2.44
CA TYR A 499 15.01 19.62 -2.67
C TYR A 499 15.16 19.36 -4.17
N SER A 500 16.41 19.29 -4.65
CA SER A 500 16.73 19.11 -6.07
C SER A 500 16.70 17.65 -6.54
N GLN A 501 16.67 16.70 -5.61
CA GLN A 501 16.72 15.27 -5.90
C GLN A 501 15.57 14.55 -5.21
N ALA A 502 14.88 13.74 -5.99
CA ALA A 502 13.80 12.92 -5.52
C ALA A 502 14.37 11.69 -4.78
N ILE A 503 13.71 11.23 -3.71
CA ILE A 503 14.10 10.05 -2.89
C ILE A 503 13.27 8.80 -3.21
N TYR A 504 13.93 7.73 -3.66
CA TYR A 504 13.29 6.46 -3.98
C TYR A 504 13.99 5.33 -3.23
N PRO A 505 13.28 4.24 -2.90
CA PRO A 505 13.89 3.17 -2.16
C PRO A 505 14.89 2.41 -3.02
N TYR A 506 16.17 2.31 -2.64
CA TYR A 506 17.19 1.60 -3.43
C TYR A 506 18.46 1.28 -2.63
N GLY A 507 19.15 0.20 -2.99
CA GLY A 507 20.45 -0.14 -2.41
C GLY A 507 20.36 -0.72 -0.99
N ALA A 508 21.46 -0.61 -0.25
CA ALA A 508 21.62 -1.20 1.08
C ALA A 508 20.88 -0.42 2.19
N THR A 509 20.96 -0.92 3.43
CA THR A 509 20.20 -0.45 4.59
C THR A 509 21.17 -0.01 5.72
N PRO A 510 21.76 1.21 5.61
CA PRO A 510 22.76 1.73 6.54
C PRO A 510 22.17 2.29 7.85
N THR A 511 21.36 1.49 8.57
CA THR A 511 20.60 1.94 9.74
C THR A 511 21.50 2.50 10.86
N GLY A 512 22.66 1.87 11.13
CA GLY A 512 23.59 2.36 12.15
C GLY A 512 24.12 3.77 11.84
N THR A 513 24.55 3.98 10.59
CA THR A 513 25.03 5.30 10.15
C THR A 513 23.93 6.35 10.23
N ALA A 514 22.68 6.00 9.89
CA ALA A 514 21.56 6.92 10.00
C ALA A 514 21.29 7.34 11.46
N LEU A 515 21.38 6.40 12.41
CA LEU A 515 21.25 6.70 13.83
C LEU A 515 22.44 7.52 14.36
N SER A 516 23.64 7.32 13.82
CA SER A 516 24.82 8.15 14.13
C SER A 516 24.68 9.59 13.64
N GLU A 517 24.06 9.79 12.46
CA GLU A 517 23.71 11.12 11.96
C GLU A 517 22.62 11.78 12.83
N ALA A 518 21.65 11.00 13.30
CA ALA A 518 20.63 11.50 14.23
C ALA A 518 21.26 11.90 15.57
N TYR A 519 22.21 11.10 16.07
CA TYR A 519 23.02 11.44 17.24
C TYR A 519 23.72 12.78 17.04
N SER A 520 24.44 12.94 15.93
CA SER A 520 25.16 14.19 15.59
C SER A 520 24.23 15.41 15.50
N TYR A 521 23.02 15.22 14.97
CA TYR A 521 21.99 16.28 14.94
C TYR A 521 21.54 16.67 16.35
N PHE A 522 21.27 15.73 17.26
CA PHE A 522 20.82 16.08 18.61
C PHE A 522 21.94 16.63 19.50
N THR A 523 23.17 16.16 19.34
CA THR A 523 24.34 16.71 20.04
C THR A 523 24.85 18.00 19.41
N GLN A 524 24.40 18.34 18.21
CA GLN A 524 24.90 19.45 17.40
C GLN A 524 26.43 19.38 17.20
N THR A 525 26.95 18.17 17.05
CA THR A 525 28.37 17.92 16.70
C THR A 525 28.55 17.82 15.19
N GLN A 526 29.79 17.98 14.72
CA GLN A 526 30.11 17.96 13.28
C GLN A 526 29.50 16.73 12.58
N SER A 527 28.63 16.99 11.61
CA SER A 527 28.11 15.99 10.70
C SER A 527 28.71 16.22 9.32
N PRO A 528 29.46 15.27 8.75
CA PRO A 528 29.99 15.41 7.40
C PRO A 528 28.89 15.36 6.32
N ARG A 529 27.73 14.78 6.63
CA ARG A 529 26.62 14.57 5.69
C ARG A 529 25.54 15.65 5.80
N ASN A 530 25.39 16.24 6.98
CA ASN A 530 24.32 17.18 7.32
C ASN A 530 24.85 18.49 7.95
N PRO A 531 25.92 19.12 7.42
CA PRO A 531 26.50 20.32 8.04
C PRO A 531 25.49 21.48 8.12
N ASP A 532 24.56 21.56 7.17
CA ASP A 532 23.53 22.61 7.13
C ASP A 532 22.52 22.53 8.27
N PHE A 533 22.45 21.42 9.01
CA PHE A 533 21.53 21.20 10.13
C PHE A 533 22.24 21.24 11.49
N VAL A 534 23.54 21.52 11.51
CA VAL A 534 24.35 21.63 12.72
C VAL A 534 24.76 23.09 12.90
N ALA A 535 24.14 23.76 13.86
CA ALA A 535 24.47 25.14 14.25
C ALA A 535 24.05 25.35 15.72
N LEU A 536 24.96 25.00 16.62
CA LEU A 536 24.79 25.06 18.07
C LEU A 536 24.22 26.41 18.53
N GLY A 537 23.17 26.37 19.36
CA GLY A 537 22.56 27.56 19.95
C GLY A 537 21.73 28.43 18.99
N THR A 538 21.52 27.98 17.76
CA THR A 538 20.65 28.68 16.77
C THR A 538 19.28 28.01 16.68
N SER A 539 18.38 28.53 15.86
CA SER A 539 17.08 27.87 15.63
C SER A 539 17.18 26.46 15.03
N LYS A 540 18.29 26.10 14.37
CA LYS A 540 18.54 24.75 13.82
C LYS A 540 18.83 23.70 14.89
N ASP A 541 19.29 24.17 16.05
CA ASP A 541 19.56 23.33 17.19
C ASP A 541 18.22 22.83 17.78
N PRO A 542 18.00 21.50 17.86
CA PRO A 542 16.72 20.94 18.30
C PRO A 542 16.35 21.34 19.72
N TYR A 543 17.29 21.80 20.55
CA TYR A 543 17.02 22.26 21.92
C TYR A 543 16.88 23.78 22.03
N TYR A 544 16.83 24.50 20.92
CA TYR A 544 16.65 25.95 20.90
C TYR A 544 15.37 26.35 20.16
N ASP A 545 14.93 27.57 20.45
CA ASP A 545 13.92 28.31 19.68
C ASP A 545 14.34 29.77 19.55
N SER A 546 13.45 30.63 19.04
CA SER A 546 13.71 32.05 18.91
C SER A 546 13.86 32.79 20.25
N ALA A 547 13.39 32.20 21.35
CA ALA A 547 13.49 32.75 22.70
C ALA A 547 14.72 32.23 23.47
N GLY A 548 15.34 31.15 23.00
CA GLY A 548 16.63 30.66 23.47
C GLY A 548 16.64 29.15 23.75
N ALA A 549 17.44 28.76 24.74
CA ALA A 549 17.62 27.36 25.15
C ALA A 549 16.36 26.81 25.83
N VAL A 550 15.94 25.61 25.43
CA VAL A 550 14.79 24.88 25.98
C VAL A 550 15.23 23.49 26.45
N SER A 551 15.97 23.47 27.56
CA SER A 551 16.67 22.26 28.03
C SER A 551 15.75 21.12 28.48
N CYS A 552 14.51 21.41 28.87
CA CYS A 552 13.51 20.39 29.21
C CYS A 552 12.84 19.74 28.00
N ARG A 553 13.15 20.16 26.77
CA ARG A 553 12.49 19.64 25.57
C ARG A 553 12.82 18.15 25.40
N ARG A 554 11.78 17.33 25.32
CA ARG A 554 11.94 15.90 25.05
C ARG A 554 12.22 15.66 23.58
N SER A 555 13.13 14.73 23.30
CA SER A 555 13.49 14.35 21.93
C SER A 555 13.27 12.86 21.70
N TYR A 556 12.86 12.53 20.48
CA TYR A 556 12.61 11.15 20.04
C TYR A 556 13.18 10.95 18.64
N VAL A 557 13.69 9.75 18.39
CA VAL A 557 14.00 9.26 17.04
C VAL A 557 12.96 8.22 16.69
N LEU A 558 12.24 8.46 15.59
CA LEU A 558 11.27 7.52 15.05
C LEU A 558 11.89 6.73 13.90
N LEU A 559 12.41 5.55 14.19
CA LEU A 559 13.02 4.70 13.18
C LEU A 559 11.92 3.90 12.46
N VAL A 560 11.72 4.15 11.18
CA VAL A 560 10.74 3.45 10.33
C VAL A 560 11.50 2.59 9.34
N SER A 561 11.46 1.27 9.51
CA SER A 561 12.23 0.32 8.70
C SER A 561 11.54 -1.04 8.60
N ASP A 562 11.88 -1.81 7.57
CA ASP A 562 11.55 -3.23 7.49
C ASP A 562 12.48 -4.12 8.35
N GLY A 563 13.41 -3.50 9.07
CA GLY A 563 14.27 -3.97 10.15
C GLY A 563 15.43 -4.88 9.76
N GLN A 564 15.74 -5.00 8.47
CA GLN A 564 16.99 -5.60 8.04
C GLN A 564 18.05 -4.50 7.88
N TRP A 565 19.16 -4.55 8.61
CA TRP A 565 20.33 -3.72 8.31
C TRP A 565 21.42 -4.59 7.66
N ASN A 566 22.12 -4.04 6.68
CA ASN A 566 23.17 -4.79 5.95
C ASN A 566 24.37 -3.90 5.58
N SER A 567 24.44 -2.68 6.12
CA SER A 567 25.58 -1.79 6.04
C SER A 567 25.60 -0.80 7.21
N GLY A 568 26.70 -0.06 7.39
CA GLY A 568 26.70 1.12 8.27
C GLY A 568 26.82 0.88 9.79
N GLY A 569 27.32 -0.28 10.23
CA GLY A 569 27.53 -0.59 11.66
C GLY A 569 26.29 -1.09 12.40
N ASP A 570 26.44 -1.47 13.67
CA ASP A 570 25.35 -1.98 14.51
C ASP A 570 24.44 -0.83 14.98
N PRO A 571 23.15 -0.79 14.58
CA PRO A 571 22.23 0.29 14.96
C PRO A 571 21.96 0.36 16.47
N VAL A 572 22.20 -0.71 17.23
CA VAL A 572 22.01 -0.70 18.69
C VAL A 572 23.01 0.24 19.36
N VAL A 573 24.23 0.36 18.85
CA VAL A 573 25.28 1.20 19.44
C VAL A 573 24.85 2.66 19.45
N ASP A 574 24.43 3.20 18.30
CA ASP A 574 24.02 4.61 18.20
C ASP A 574 22.64 4.85 18.82
N ALA A 575 21.73 3.88 18.80
CA ALA A 575 20.48 3.96 19.57
C ALA A 575 20.73 4.06 21.09
N LEU A 576 21.73 3.35 21.62
CA LEU A 576 22.12 3.43 23.03
C LEU A 576 22.78 4.77 23.35
N ARG A 577 23.61 5.33 22.45
CA ARG A 577 24.21 6.67 22.61
C ARG A 577 23.15 7.76 22.69
N LEU A 578 22.12 7.70 21.84
CA LEU A 578 20.98 8.63 21.87
C LEU A 578 20.22 8.59 23.22
N ARG A 579 20.15 7.42 23.86
CA ARG A 579 19.34 7.19 25.08
C ARG A 579 20.06 7.44 26.40
N ARG A 580 21.39 7.29 26.46
CA ARG A 580 22.10 6.82 27.67
C ARG A 580 21.87 7.64 28.96
N GLU A 581 20.87 7.22 29.75
CA GLU A 581 20.62 7.67 31.13
C GLU A 581 21.39 6.85 32.20
N SER A 582 22.05 5.73 31.84
CA SER A 582 22.34 4.65 32.81
C SER A 582 23.82 4.32 33.09
N SER A 583 24.78 5.21 32.87
CA SER A 583 26.16 4.99 33.38
C SER A 583 26.95 6.24 33.77
N GLY A 584 26.28 7.38 33.97
CA GLY A 584 26.95 8.64 34.26
C GLY A 584 27.48 9.33 33.00
N SER A 585 26.98 10.53 32.76
CA SER A 585 27.57 11.59 31.94
C SER A 585 27.83 11.38 30.45
N GLU A 586 26.80 11.06 29.65
CA GLU A 586 26.75 11.64 28.30
C GLU A 586 25.36 12.20 28.07
N ASP A 587 25.09 13.29 28.80
CA ASP A 587 24.12 14.28 28.37
C ASP A 587 24.40 14.61 26.89
N LEU A 588 23.41 14.55 26.01
CA LEU A 588 23.61 14.92 24.62
C LEU A 588 24.06 16.37 24.49
N ARG A 589 23.76 17.21 25.49
CA ARG A 589 24.02 18.64 25.51
C ARG A 589 24.59 19.09 26.86
N PRO A 590 25.86 18.76 27.16
CA PRO A 590 26.48 19.13 28.44
C PRO A 590 26.66 20.63 28.63
N ASP A 591 26.47 21.43 27.58
CA ASP A 591 26.42 22.89 27.60
C ASP A 591 25.09 23.46 28.15
N MET A 592 24.08 22.62 28.33
CA MET A 592 22.74 22.99 28.82
C MET A 592 22.49 22.47 30.24
N SER A 593 21.46 23.01 30.89
CA SER A 593 21.09 22.59 32.25
C SER A 593 20.08 21.43 32.24
N GLY A 594 20.31 20.42 33.06
CA GLY A 594 19.49 19.20 33.11
C GLY A 594 19.87 18.23 31.98
N LEU A 595 19.36 17.00 32.03
CA LEU A 595 19.76 15.94 31.09
C LEU A 595 19.00 16.03 29.77
N GLN A 596 19.70 16.11 28.64
CA GLN A 596 19.14 15.94 27.31
C GLN A 596 19.43 14.53 26.78
N TYR A 597 18.38 13.87 26.29
CA TYR A 597 18.47 12.59 25.61
C TYR A 597 17.40 12.48 24.53
N ALA A 598 17.62 11.56 23.59
CA ALA A 598 16.67 11.23 22.54
C ALA A 598 16.31 9.74 22.62
N LYS A 599 15.02 9.43 22.80
CA LYS A 599 14.58 8.03 22.84
C LYS A 599 14.32 7.52 21.42
N THR A 600 15.03 6.47 21.03
CA THR A 600 14.74 5.76 19.77
C THR A 600 13.53 4.83 19.93
N LEU A 601 12.52 5.04 19.10
CA LEU A 601 11.34 4.19 18.96
C LEU A 601 11.39 3.57 17.56
N SER A 602 11.57 2.26 17.51
CA SER A 602 11.62 1.52 16.24
C SER A 602 10.23 0.98 15.89
N PHE A 603 9.74 1.37 14.73
CA PHE A 603 8.57 0.79 14.09
C PHE A 603 9.03 -0.25 13.07
N TYR A 604 8.82 -1.51 13.42
CA TYR A 604 9.13 -2.68 12.61
C TYR A 604 7.82 -3.23 12.03
N SER A 605 7.49 -2.81 10.81
CA SER A 605 6.18 -3.06 10.22
C SER A 605 6.10 -4.37 9.41
N PHE A 606 7.22 -4.93 8.92
CA PHE A 606 7.15 -5.96 7.86
C PHE A 606 7.91 -7.26 8.13
N GLY A 607 8.21 -7.58 9.39
CA GLY A 607 8.89 -8.83 9.74
C GLY A 607 8.13 -10.11 9.45
N GLU A 608 8.89 -11.17 9.16
CA GLU A 608 8.38 -12.41 8.56
C GLU A 608 7.45 -13.25 9.48
N GLU A 609 7.40 -13.00 10.78
CA GLU A 609 6.48 -13.70 11.70
C GLU A 609 5.64 -12.80 12.62
N VAL A 610 6.26 -11.79 13.26
CA VAL A 610 5.59 -10.96 14.28
C VAL A 610 5.06 -9.64 13.68
N GLY A 611 5.75 -9.10 12.67
CA GLY A 611 5.39 -7.86 11.97
C GLY A 611 4.06 -7.95 11.22
N ARG A 612 3.72 -9.13 10.68
CA ARG A 612 2.44 -9.41 10.02
C ARG A 612 1.19 -9.14 10.88
N ARG A 613 1.32 -9.08 12.21
CA ARG A 613 0.20 -8.93 13.15
C ARG A 613 0.15 -7.55 13.83
N SER A 614 1.14 -6.69 13.62
CA SER A 614 1.35 -5.45 14.39
C SER A 614 0.97 -4.16 13.65
N MET A 615 0.37 -4.26 12.44
CA MET A 615 -0.28 -3.13 11.77
C MET A 615 -1.80 -3.22 11.85
#